data_AF-A0AAP5Z3D8-F1
#
_entry.id   AF-A0AAP5Z3D8-F1
#
_cell.length_a   1.000
_cell.length_b   1.000
_cell.length_c   1.000
_cell.angle_alpha   90.00
_cell.angle_beta   90.00
_cell.angle_gamma   90.00
#
_symmetry.space_group_name_H-M   'P 1'
#
loop_
_entity.id
_entity.type
_entity.pdbx_description
1 polymer ?
#
loop_
_entity_poly.entity_id
_entity_poly.type
_entity_poly.pdbx_seq_one_letter_code
_entity_poly.pdbx_strand_id
1 'polypeptide(L)' 'EYIEKKGGNPFMQITVPDASKKLIQSVGRLLRKERDSGRVTILDRRLVTKRYGQALIDSLPPFKRKIEY' A
#
# COMPACT_ATOMS: atom_id res chain seq x y z
N GLU A 1 -22.38 4.43 -3.16
CA GLU A 1 -23.75 3.98 -3.46
C GLU A 1 -23.90 2.55 -4.00
N TYR A 2 -23.45 2.17 -5.22
CA TYR A 2 -23.73 0.81 -5.75
C TYR A 2 -23.17 -0.34 -4.88
N ILE A 3 -21.96 -0.17 -4.35
CA ILE A 3 -21.30 -1.19 -3.51
C ILE A 3 -21.92 -1.27 -2.10
N GLU A 4 -22.25 -0.12 -1.50
CA GLU A 4 -23.01 -0.08 -0.24
C GLU A 4 -24.38 -0.74 -0.37
N LYS A 5 -25.09 -0.48 -1.47
CA LYS A 5 -26.41 -1.07 -1.76
C LYS A 5 -26.35 -2.60 -1.90
N LYS A 6 -25.17 -3.18 -2.16
CA LYS A 6 -24.94 -4.64 -2.18
C LYS A 6 -24.37 -5.20 -0.86
N GLY A 7 -24.31 -4.39 0.20
CA GLY A 7 -23.76 -4.79 1.51
C GLY A 7 -22.23 -4.86 1.54
N GLY A 8 -21.55 -4.36 0.51
CA GLY A 8 -20.09 -4.30 0.46
C GLY A 8 -19.54 -3.07 1.18
N ASN A 9 -18.25 -3.08 1.49
CA ASN A 9 -17.53 -1.94 2.04
C ASN A 9 -16.78 -1.21 0.90
N PRO A 10 -17.25 -0.04 0.41
CA PRO A 10 -16.62 0.67 -0.71
C PRO A 10 -15.20 1.13 -0.40
N PHE A 11 -14.91 1.44 0.87
CA PHE A 11 -13.55 1.80 1.28
C PHE A 11 -12.58 0.64 1.01
N MET A 12 -12.97 -0.59 1.35
CA MET A 12 -12.16 -1.78 1.10
C MET A 12 -12.09 -2.16 -0.39
N GLN A 13 -13.17 -1.93 -1.15
CA GLN A 13 -13.26 -2.37 -2.55
C GLN A 13 -12.77 -1.34 -3.57
N ILE A 14 -12.67 -0.05 -3.19
CA ILE A 14 -12.28 1.03 -4.10
C ILE A 14 -11.09 1.79 -3.50
N THR A 15 -11.27 2.39 -2.32
CA THR A 15 -10.27 3.31 -1.75
C THR A 15 -8.93 2.63 -1.45
N VAL A 16 -8.96 1.43 -0.86
CA VAL A 16 -7.74 0.67 -0.55
C VAL A 16 -7.00 0.25 -1.83
N PRO A 17 -7.65 -0.36 -2.85
CA PRO A 17 -7.02 -0.63 -4.14
C PRO A 17 -6.42 0.60 -4.83
N ASP A 18 -7.13 1.73 -4.82
CA ASP A 18 -6.61 2.98 -5.41
C ASP A 18 -5.37 3.48 -4.68
N ALA A 19 -5.36 3.40 -3.34
CA ALA A 19 -4.20 3.74 -2.53
C ALA A 19 -3.02 2.79 -2.80
N SER A 20 -3.28 1.48 -2.93
CA SER A 20 -2.28 0.47 -3.32
C SER A 20 -1.62 0.82 -4.64
N LYS A 21 -2.43 1.08 -5.68
CA LYS A 21 -1.93 1.42 -7.02
C LYS A 21 -1.02 2.65 -6.99
N LYS A 22 -1.45 3.72 -6.31
CA LYS A 22 -0.64 4.94 -6.15
C LYS A 22 0.67 4.66 -5.40
N LEU A 23 0.61 3.86 -4.33
CA LEU A 23 1.78 3.51 -3.54
C LEU A 23 2.80 2.72 -4.38
N ILE A 24 2.35 1.69 -5.11
CA ILE A 24 3.20 0.91 -6.03
C ILE A 24 3.85 1.82 -7.07
N GLN A 25 3.08 2.71 -7.70
CA GLN A 25 3.62 3.65 -8.70
C GLN A 25 4.66 4.59 -8.10
N SER A 26 4.44 5.12 -6.90
CA SER A 26 5.40 5.96 -6.19
C SER A 26 6.69 5.21 -5.85
N VAL A 27 6.57 3.97 -5.37
CA VAL A 27 7.72 3.13 -5.04
C VAL A 27 8.48 2.70 -6.31
N GLY A 28 7.78 2.46 -7.42
CA GLY A 28 8.39 2.18 -8.73
C GLY A 28 9.21 3.34 -9.29
N ARG A 29 9.11 4.56 -8.73
CA ARG A 29 10.04 5.65 -9.05
C ARG A 29 11.43 5.45 -8.44
N LEU A 30 11.53 4.67 -7.36
CA LEU A 30 12.78 4.39 -6.67
C LEU A 30 13.61 3.31 -7.38
N LEU A 31 12.96 2.29 -7.96
CA LEU A 31 13.60 1.16 -8.62
C LEU A 31 13.31 1.18 -10.12
N ARG A 32 14.16 1.84 -10.92
CA ARG A 32 14.02 1.94 -12.38
C ARG A 32 15.05 1.11 -13.16
N LYS A 33 16.20 0.84 -12.54
CA LYS A 33 17.30 0.01 -13.08
C LYS A 33 17.66 -1.09 -12.09
N GLU A 34 18.27 -2.17 -12.57
CA GLU A 34 18.62 -3.34 -11.74
C GLU A 34 19.56 -3.01 -10.57
N ARG A 35 20.35 -1.94 -10.69
CA ARG A 35 21.30 -1.50 -9.65
C ARG A 35 20.75 -0.39 -8.76
N ASP A 36 19.52 0.05 -8.99
CA ASP A 36 18.91 1.09 -8.15
C ASP A 36 18.65 0.51 -6.75
N SER A 37 19.00 1.29 -5.74
CA SER A 37 18.73 0.96 -4.36
C SER A 37 18.28 2.22 -3.62
N GLY A 38 17.53 2.04 -2.54
CA GLY A 38 17.10 3.14 -1.72
C GLY A 38 16.14 2.71 -0.64
N ARG A 39 15.51 3.69 0.00
CA ARG A 39 14.58 3.49 1.12
C ARG A 39 13.29 4.23 0.86
N VAL A 40 12.17 3.55 1.09
CA VAL A 40 10.84 4.15 1.14
C VAL A 40 10.47 4.29 2.62
N THR A 41 10.25 5.52 3.08
CA THR A 41 9.76 5.78 4.43
C THR A 41 8.29 6.16 4.36
N ILE A 42 7.42 5.42 5.04
CA ILE A 42 5.98 5.70 5.07
C ILE A 42 5.60 6.12 6.49
N LEU A 43 5.10 7.36 6.60
CA LEU A 43 4.72 7.98 7.88
C LEU A 43 3.23 7.77 8.17
N ASP A 44 2.74 6.54 7.99
CA ASP A 44 1.33 6.21 8.22
C ASP A 44 1.19 4.94 9.05
N ARG A 45 0.82 5.12 10.32
CA ARG A 45 0.63 4.01 11.28
C ARG A 45 -0.50 3.06 10.89
N ARG A 46 -1.41 3.47 9.99
CA ARG A 46 -2.52 2.63 9.52
C ARG A 46 -2.02 1.42 8.74
N LEU A 47 -0.84 1.48 8.14
CA LEU A 47 -0.23 0.34 7.44
C LEU A 47 0.06 -0.84 8.37
N VAL A 48 0.35 -0.58 9.65
CA VAL A 48 0.64 -1.61 10.65
C VAL A 48 -0.59 -1.93 11.50
N THR A 49 -1.44 -0.94 11.78
CA THR A 49 -2.54 -1.07 12.74
C THR A 49 -3.86 -1.54 12.13
N LYS A 50 -4.08 -1.34 10.83
CA LYS A 50 -5.32 -1.72 10.16
C LYS A 50 -5.13 -2.99 9.35
N ARG A 51 -6.17 -3.85 9.32
CA ARG A 51 -6.15 -5.12 8.56
C ARG A 51 -5.82 -4.94 7.08
N TYR A 52 -6.31 -3.86 6.46
CA TYR A 52 -6.01 -3.55 5.05
C TYR A 52 -4.56 -3.10 4.82
N GLY A 53 -3.88 -2.62 5.87
CA GLY A 53 -2.50 -2.15 5.79
C GLY A 53 -1.53 -3.25 5.38
N GLN A 54 -1.75 -4.46 5.92
CA GLN A 54 -0.97 -5.64 5.53
C GLN A 54 -1.09 -5.93 4.03
N ALA A 55 -2.33 -5.90 3.49
CA ALA A 55 -2.55 -6.10 2.05
C ALA A 55 -1.88 -5.02 1.18
N LEU A 56 -1.83 -3.76 1.65
CA LEU A 56 -1.08 -2.70 0.99
C LEU A 56 0.42 -2.98 0.96
N ILE A 57 1.00 -3.40 2.09
CA ILE A 57 2.44 -3.70 2.18
C ILE A 57 2.79 -4.92 1.32
N ASP A 58 1.94 -5.95 1.31
CA ASP A 58 2.18 -7.17 0.53
C ASP A 58 2.03 -6.97 -0.98
N SER A 59 1.39 -5.87 -1.40
CA SER A 59 1.34 -5.45 -2.81
C SER A 59 2.62 -4.78 -3.32
N LEU A 60 3.54 -4.43 -2.41
CA LEU A 60 4.84 -3.86 -2.76
C LEU A 60 5.84 -4.96 -3.14
N PRO A 61 6.89 -4.62 -3.91
CA PRO A 61 8.07 -5.47 -4.04
C PRO A 61 8.58 -5.98 -2.68
N PRO A 62 9.30 -7.12 -2.64
CA PRO A 62 9.73 -7.77 -1.40
C PRO A 62 10.88 -7.01 -0.70
N PHE A 63 10.59 -5.80 -0.23
CA PHE A 63 11.52 -4.98 0.53
C PHE A 63 11.79 -5.57 1.90
N LYS A 64 13.00 -5.35 2.40
CA LYS A 64 13.28 -5.49 3.82
C LYS A 64 12.46 -4.45 4.59
N ARG A 65 11.61 -4.91 5.50
CA ARG A 65 10.70 -4.07 6.30
C ARG A 65 11.38 -3.72 7.63
N LYS A 66 11.31 -2.44 8.02
CA LYS A 66 11.70 -1.97 9.37
C LYS A 66 10.55 -1.13 9.91
N ILE A 67 10.00 -1.56 11.04
CA ILE A 67 8.90 -0.85 11.73
C ILE A 67 9.52 -0.19 12.96
N GLU A 68 9.41 1.13 13.04
CA GLU A 68 9.84 1.92 14.19
C GLU A 68 8.57 2.35 14.95
N TYR A 69 8.55 2.15 16.27
CA TYR A 69 7.37 2.34 17.12
C TYR A 69 7.40 3.64 17.89
#